data_AF-A0A1Q3VP40-F1
#
_entry.id   AF-A0A1Q3VP40-F1
#
_cell.length_a   1.000
_cell.length_b   1.000
_cell.length_c   1.000
_cell.angle_alpha   90.00
_cell.angle_beta   90.00
_cell.angle_gamma   90.00
#
_symmetry.space_group_name_H-M   'P 1'
#
loop_
_entity.id
_entity.type
_entity.pdbx_description
1 polymer ?
#
loop_
_entity_poly.entity_id
_entity_poly.type
_entity_poly.pdbx_seq_one_letter_code
_entity_poly.pdbx_strand_id
1 'polypeptide(L)' 'MIFDINPQYCIAVANAEQVSQRYWQAKASIRRRDTQQTVGQEFIGEGISQCAAHNAAFHAAKLHLHTLEAPEGWQG' A
#
# COMPACT_ATOMS: atom_id res chain seq x y z
N MET A 1 3.81 3.90 -9.08
CA MET A 1 4.61 2.66 -9.12
C MET A 1 3.70 1.48 -8.82
N ILE A 2 3.86 0.34 -9.48
CA ILE A 2 3.08 -0.89 -9.21
C ILE A 2 4.06 -1.98 -8.80
N PHE A 3 3.74 -2.70 -7.74
CA PHE A 3 4.56 -3.77 -7.17
C PHE A 3 3.72 -5.05 -7.12
N ASP A 4 4.14 -6.07 -7.87
CA ASP A 4 3.53 -7.40 -7.77
C ASP A 4 3.93 -8.04 -6.43
N ILE A 5 2.94 -8.44 -5.63
CA ILE A 5 3.20 -9.02 -4.29
C ILE A 5 3.06 -10.53 -4.32
N ASN A 6 1.96 -11.01 -4.90
CA ASN A 6 1.66 -12.42 -5.05
C ASN A 6 0.91 -12.65 -6.38
N PRO A 7 0.55 -13.90 -6.73
CA PRO A 7 -0.17 -14.18 -7.98
C PRO A 7 -1.55 -13.52 -8.10
N GLN A 8 -2.16 -13.09 -6.99
CA GLN A 8 -3.53 -12.57 -6.94
C GLN A 8 -3.60 -11.04 -6.82
N TYR A 9 -2.60 -10.42 -6.19
CA TYR A 9 -2.64 -9.00 -5.81
C TYR A 9 -1.34 -8.27 -6.14
N CYS A 10 -1.50 -7.00 -6.51
CA CYS A 10 -0.42 -6.03 -6.63
C CYS A 10 -0.73 -4.79 -5.78
N ILE A 11 0.31 -4.05 -5.40
CA ILE A 11 0.18 -2.78 -4.69
C ILE A 11 0.55 -1.65 -5.65
N ALA A 12 -0.40 -0.76 -5.91
CA ALA A 12 -0.17 0.45 -6.68
C ALA A 12 0.04 1.64 -5.73
N VAL A 13 1.23 2.22 -5.77
CA VAL A 13 1.61 3.41 -5.01
C VAL A 13 1.55 4.63 -5.94
N ALA A 14 0.71 5.59 -5.59
CA ALA A 14 0.59 6.87 -6.27
C ALA A 14 1.83 7.76 -6.06
N ASN A 15 1.93 8.84 -6.82
CA ASN A 15 3.00 9.82 -6.60
C ASN A 15 2.87 10.45 -5.21
N ALA A 16 4.03 10.79 -4.63
CA ALA A 16 4.07 11.47 -3.34
C ALA A 16 3.82 12.97 -3.55
N GLU A 17 2.93 13.54 -2.76
CA GLU A 17 2.60 14.96 -2.75
C GLU A 17 3.23 15.61 -1.52
N GLN A 18 3.74 16.83 -1.67
CA GLN A 18 4.26 17.59 -0.54
C GLN A 18 3.09 18.21 0.23
N VAL A 19 2.88 17.77 1.48
CA VAL A 19 1.76 18.23 2.33
C VAL A 19 2.20 19.35 3.28
N SER A 20 3.50 19.50 3.52
CA SER A 20 4.06 20.66 4.22
C SER A 20 5.52 20.91 3.82
N GLN A 21 6.12 22.00 4.30
CA GLN A 21 7.52 22.34 4.02
C GLN A 21 8.51 21.21 4.27
N ARG A 22 8.21 20.25 5.15
CA ARG A 22 9.12 19.15 5.51
C ARG A 22 8.52 17.76 5.34
N TYR A 23 7.26 17.65 4.91
CA TYR A 23 6.56 16.37 4.85
C TYR A 23 5.96 16.10 3.49
N TRP A 24 6.10 14.85 3.10
CA TRP A 24 5.53 14.24 1.91
C TRP A 24 4.54 13.18 2.33
N GLN A 25 3.50 13.02 1.53
CA GLN A 25 2.48 12.01 1.69
C GLN A 25 2.31 11.24 0.39
N ALA A 26 2.23 9.92 0.45
CA ALA A 26 1.92 9.06 -0.68
C ALA A 26 0.71 8.18 -0.34
N LYS A 27 0.03 7.72 -1.39
CA LYS A 27 -1.09 6.80 -1.28
C LYS A 27 -0.74 5.45 -1.89
N ALA A 28 -1.16 4.36 -1.27
CA ALA A 28 -1.06 3.01 -1.81
C ALA A 28 -2.44 2.36 -1.85
N SER A 29 -2.68 1.55 -2.88
CA SER A 29 -3.91 0.79 -3.06
C SER A 29 -3.55 -0.66 -3.38
N ILE A 30 -4.26 -1.60 -2.79
CA ILE A 30 -4.17 -3.02 -3.16
C ILE A 30 -5.10 -3.23 -4.35
N ARG A 31 -4.63 -3.89 -5.39
CA ARG A 31 -5.42 -4.22 -6.58
C ARG A 31 -5.34 -5.69 -6.88
N ARG A 32 -6.43 -6.27 -7.38
CA ARG A 32 -6.36 -7.61 -7.97
C ARG A 32 -5.57 -7.59 -9.26
N ARG A 33 -4.74 -8.60 -9.47
CA ARG A 33 -3.85 -8.67 -10.65
C ARG A 33 -4.61 -8.94 -11.95
N ASP A 34 -5.70 -9.70 -11.88
CA ASP A 34 -6.52 -10.08 -13.03
C ASP A 34 -7.45 -8.95 -13.51
N THR A 35 -8.11 -8.25 -12.58
CA THR A 35 -9.10 -7.21 -12.91
C THR A 35 -8.58 -5.78 -12.73
N GLN A 36 -7.41 -5.61 -12.12
CA GLN A 36 -6.88 -4.31 -11.66
C GLN A 36 -7.83 -3.54 -10.72
N GLN A 37 -8.86 -4.20 -10.20
CA GLN A 37 -9.82 -3.58 -9.30
C GLN A 37 -9.18 -3.34 -7.94
N THR A 38 -9.34 -2.13 -7.40
CA THR A 38 -8.93 -1.80 -6.03
C THR A 38 -9.72 -2.62 -5.01
N VAL A 39 -9.01 -3.18 -4.04
CA VAL A 39 -9.58 -3.97 -2.95
C VAL A 39 -9.31 -3.25 -1.64
N GLY A 40 -10.38 -2.98 -0.89
CA GLY A 40 -10.29 -2.32 0.41
C GLY A 40 -10.01 -0.82 0.32
N GLN A 41 -9.46 -0.28 1.41
CA GLN A 41 -9.17 1.15 1.56
C GLN A 41 -7.83 1.56 0.93
N GLU A 42 -7.65 2.85 0.71
CA GLU A 42 -6.33 3.43 0.41
C GLU A 42 -5.49 3.54 1.68
N PHE A 43 -4.18 3.34 1.54
CA PHE A 43 -3.20 3.43 2.62
C PHE A 43 -2.36 4.67 2.44
N ILE A 44 -2.23 5.46 3.51
CA ILE A 44 -1.47 6.69 3.52
C ILE A 44 -0.11 6.43 4.15
N GLY A 45 0.94 6.86 3.47
CA GLY A 45 2.30 6.85 3.98
C GLY A 45 2.86 8.26 4.03
N GLU A 46 3.51 8.61 5.13
CA GLU A 46 4.10 9.92 5.33
C GLU A 46 5.60 9.80 5.59
N GLY A 47 6.35 10.82 5.18
CA GLY A 47 7.79 10.84 5.40
C GLY A 47 8.42 12.19 5.09
N ILE A 48 9.67 12.36 5.54
CA ILE A 48 10.46 13.57 5.29
C ILE A 48 10.97 13.68 3.84
N SER A 49 10.73 12.66 3.03
CA SER A 49 11.07 12.60 1.61
C SER A 49 10.01 11.81 0.85
N GLN A 50 9.94 11.99 -0.48
CA GLN A 50 9.04 11.22 -1.34
C GLN A 50 9.22 9.71 -1.17
N CYS A 51 10.49 9.25 -1.15
CA CYS A 51 10.82 7.84 -0.98
C CYS A 51 10.36 7.28 0.37
N ALA A 52 10.51 8.05 1.45
CA ALA A 52 10.02 7.65 2.77
C ALA A 52 8.48 7.52 2.79
N ALA A 53 7.77 8.49 2.19
CA ALA A 53 6.32 8.45 2.07
C ALA A 53 5.84 7.25 1.22
N HIS A 54 6.52 6.97 0.10
CA HIS A 54 6.24 5.80 -0.75
C HIS A 54 6.44 4.48 0.00
N ASN A 55 7.57 4.34 0.69
CA ASN A 55 7.86 3.12 1.46
C ASN A 55 6.86 2.93 2.60
N ALA A 56 6.49 4.00 3.30
CA ALA A 56 5.48 3.93 4.35
C ALA A 56 4.11 3.49 3.80
N ALA A 57 3.67 4.07 2.68
CA ALA A 57 2.38 3.73 2.06
C ALA A 57 2.37 2.29 1.57
N PHE A 58 3.46 1.87 0.89
CA PHE A 58 3.66 0.50 0.43
C PHE A 58 3.65 -0.49 1.59
N HIS A 59 4.39 -0.20 2.67
CA HIS A 59 4.49 -1.08 3.82
C HIS A 59 3.14 -1.27 4.53
N ALA A 60 2.37 -0.19 4.69
CA ALA A 60 1.02 -0.25 5.25
C ALA A 60 0.08 -1.13 4.41
N ALA A 61 0.08 -0.97 3.08
CA ALA A 61 -0.70 -1.81 2.18
C ALA A 61 -0.25 -3.28 2.21
N LYS A 62 1.06 -3.54 2.28
CA LYS A 62 1.62 -4.90 2.36
C LYS A 62 1.23 -5.60 3.67
N LEU A 63 1.28 -4.88 4.79
CA LEU A 63 0.87 -5.42 6.08
C LEU A 63 -0.62 -5.82 6.07
N HIS A 64 -1.47 -4.97 5.48
CA HIS A 64 -2.89 -5.29 5.36
C HIS A 64 -3.14 -6.51 4.45
N LEU A 65 -2.39 -6.64 3.35
CA LEU A 65 -2.49 -7.82 2.50
C LEU A 65 -2.21 -9.11 3.29
N HIS A 66 -1.19 -9.12 4.15
CA HIS A 66 -0.92 -10.26 5.02
C HIS A 66 -2.07 -10.56 6.00
N THR A 67 -2.81 -9.54 6.44
CA THR A 67 -4.00 -9.75 7.28
C THR A 67 -5.21 -10.28 6.51
N LEU A 68 -5.32 -9.96 5.21
CA LEU A 68 -6.36 -10.50 4.32
C LEU A 68 -6.07 -11.96 3.92
N GLU A 69 -4.79 -12.32 3.84
CA GLU A 69 -4.34 -13.69 3.54
C GLU A 69 -4.38 -14.61 4.77
N ALA A 70 -4.45 -14.05 5.99
CA ALA A 70 -4.65 -14.85 7.19
C ALA A 70 -6.03 -15.50 7.11
N PRO A 71 -6.12 -16.85 7.01
CA PRO A 71 -7.42 -17.50 6.99
C PRO A 71 -8.10 -17.24 8.33
N GLU A 72 -9.42 -16.97 8.29
CA GLU A 72 -10.28 -17.00 9.47
C GLU A 72 -10.06 -18.34 10.19
N GLY A 73 -9.21 -18.36 11.21
CA GLY A 73 -8.80 -19.62 11.84
C GLY A 73 -7.42 -19.65 12.52
N TRP A 74 -6.59 -18.61 12.42
CA TRP A 74 -5.39 -18.52 13.28
C TRP A 74 -5.78 -18.06 14.70
N GLN A 75 -6.28 -19.01 15.49
CA GLN A 75 -6.23 -18.93 16.94
C GLN A 75 -4.81 -19.31 17.37
N GLY A 76 -4.08 -18.32 17.92
CA GLY A 76 -2.90 -18.58 18.75
C GLY A 76 -3.31 -18.95 20.17
#